data_AF-A0A967N4U0-F1
#
_entry.id   AF-A0A967N4U0-F1
#
_cell.length_a   1.000
_cell.length_b   1.000
_cell.length_c   1.000
_cell.angle_alpha   90.00
_cell.angle_beta   90.00
_cell.angle_gamma   90.00
#
_symmetry.space_group_name_H-M   'P 1'
#
loop_
_entity.id
_entity.type
_entity.pdbx_description
1 polymer ?
#
loop_
_entity_poly.entity_id
_entity_poly.type
_entity_poly.pdbx_seq_one_letter_code
_entity_poly.pdbx_strand_id
1 'polypeptide(L)'
;MLTLEELRRRVSSAEDLHSITRAMKALAAVRIRQSREAVESLEEYARTVELALQVVLCSRPRGVRLAEEDAGSGTGAVVFGSDLGLAGRFNIRIVDHTLERLAELDPEGPGRVILTVGSRVSAQLEAQGRPVERRFPAPDTIEAVTPTVNALLVAIEEV
;
A
#
# COMPACT_ATOMS: atom_id res chain seq x y z
N MET A 1 32.01 -2.05 35.19
CA MET A 1 32.86 -1.42 34.15
C MET A 1 32.69 -2.24 32.88
N LEU A 2 32.45 -1.61 31.73
CA LEU A 2 32.46 -2.31 30.45
C LEU A 2 33.88 -2.85 30.19
N THR A 3 33.99 -4.13 29.87
CA THR A 3 35.30 -4.73 29.59
C THR A 3 35.77 -4.37 28.18
N LEU A 4 37.09 -4.40 27.94
CA LEU A 4 37.66 -4.17 26.62
C LEU A 4 37.12 -5.18 25.58
N GLU A 5 36.85 -6.40 26.03
CA GLU A 5 36.29 -7.48 25.21
C GLU A 5 34.84 -7.21 24.80
N GLU A 6 34.00 -6.75 25.73
CA GLU A 6 32.63 -6.32 25.43
C GLU A 6 32.59 -5.15 24.44
N LEU A 7 33.51 -4.20 24.58
CA LEU A 7 33.61 -3.07 23.66
C LEU A 7 34.00 -3.52 22.24
N ARG A 8 35.02 -4.38 22.11
CA ARG A 8 35.41 -4.97 20.82
C ARG A 8 34.26 -5.74 20.17
N ARG A 9 33.53 -6.53 20.95
CA ARG A 9 32.36 -7.27 20.45
C ARG A 9 31.26 -6.33 19.94
N ARG A 10 30.97 -5.24 20.65
CA ARG A 10 30.00 -4.23 20.18
C ARG A 10 30.41 -3.54 18.89
N VAL A 11 31.70 -3.20 18.75
CA VAL A 11 32.23 -2.59 17.53
C VAL A 11 32.06 -3.54 16.35
N SER A 12 32.49 -4.79 16.48
CA SER A 12 32.31 -5.81 15.43
C SER A 12 30.84 -5.99 15.05
N SER A 13 29.92 -6.08 16.03
CA SER A 13 28.49 -6.19 15.74
C SER A 13 27.94 -4.95 15.01
N ALA A 14 28.43 -3.75 15.33
CA ALA A 14 28.03 -2.52 14.66
C ALA A 14 28.56 -2.46 13.22
N GLU A 15 29.78 -2.92 12.96
CA GLU A 15 30.38 -3.01 11.63
C GLU A 15 29.62 -4.01 10.72
N ASP A 16 29.23 -5.16 11.28
CA ASP A 16 28.42 -6.15 10.58
C ASP A 16 27.04 -5.59 10.20
N LEU A 17 26.34 -4.96 11.17
CA LEU A 17 25.06 -4.29 10.93
C LEU A 17 25.18 -3.15 9.91
N HIS A 18 26.27 -2.39 9.95
CA HIS A 18 26.54 -1.33 8.98
C HIS A 18 26.70 -1.89 7.55
N SER A 19 27.40 -3.01 7.41
CA SER A 19 27.61 -3.66 6.12
C SER A 19 26.31 -4.20 5.53
N ILE A 20 25.47 -4.84 6.34
CA ILE A 20 24.15 -5.35 5.93
C ILE A 20 23.24 -4.19 5.50
N THR A 21 23.10 -3.16 6.34
CA THR A 21 22.24 -2.00 6.04
C THR A 21 22.72 -1.22 4.82
N ARG A 22 24.03 -1.12 4.59
CA ARG A 22 24.60 -0.53 3.37
C ARG A 22 24.19 -1.31 2.12
N ALA A 23 24.26 -2.64 2.15
CA ALA A 23 23.81 -3.49 1.05
C ALA A 23 22.30 -3.35 0.81
N MET A 24 21.49 -3.38 1.86
CA MET A 24 20.04 -3.16 1.78
C MET A 24 19.69 -1.80 1.16
N LYS A 25 20.41 -0.73 1.52
CA LYS A 25 20.22 0.60 0.95
C LYS A 25 20.50 0.62 -0.55
N ALA A 26 21.55 -0.05 -0.99
CA ALA A 26 21.87 -0.18 -2.41
C ALA A 26 20.78 -0.95 -3.17
N LEU A 27 20.32 -2.08 -2.62
CA LEU A 27 19.23 -2.88 -3.21
C LEU A 27 17.93 -2.08 -3.30
N ALA A 28 17.57 -1.34 -2.24
CA ALA A 28 16.40 -0.47 -2.23
C ALA A 28 16.48 0.61 -3.31
N ALA A 29 17.66 1.22 -3.51
CA ALA A 29 17.86 2.21 -4.57
C ALA A 29 17.69 1.61 -5.98
N VAL A 30 18.09 0.35 -6.20
CA VAL A 30 17.84 -0.37 -7.46
C VAL A 30 16.35 -0.61 -7.66
N ARG A 31 15.65 -1.11 -6.64
CA ARG A 31 14.19 -1.35 -6.71
C ARG A 31 13.42 -0.07 -6.98
N ILE A 32 13.76 1.04 -6.32
CA ILE A 32 13.11 2.35 -6.56
C ILE A 32 13.27 2.78 -8.01
N ARG A 33 14.45 2.59 -8.60
CA ARG A 33 14.69 2.92 -10.01
C ARG A 33 13.84 2.05 -10.93
N GLN A 34 13.84 0.74 -10.74
CA GLN A 34 13.03 -0.20 -11.53
C GLN A 34 11.53 0.12 -11.43
N SER A 35 11.04 0.42 -10.22
CA SER A 35 9.64 0.82 -10.02
C SER A 35 9.30 2.14 -10.72
N ARG A 36 10.22 3.12 -10.74
CA ARG A 36 10.00 4.38 -11.46
C ARG A 36 9.92 4.18 -12.97
N GLU A 37 10.85 3.41 -13.55
CA GLU A 37 10.85 3.08 -14.98
C GLU A 37 9.56 2.35 -15.39
N ALA A 38 9.06 1.45 -14.52
CA ALA A 38 7.79 0.79 -14.73
C ALA A 38 6.59 1.77 -14.69
N VAL A 39 6.58 2.71 -13.73
CA VAL A 39 5.53 3.73 -13.63
C VAL A 39 5.51 4.64 -14.85
N GLU A 40 6.68 5.11 -15.31
CA GLU A 40 6.79 5.95 -16.52
C GLU A 40 6.18 5.25 -17.75
N SER A 41 6.42 3.94 -17.89
CA SER A 41 5.83 3.15 -18.99
C SER A 41 4.31 2.98 -18.84
N LEU A 42 3.80 2.90 -17.60
CA LEU A 42 2.37 2.77 -17.31
C LEU A 42 1.59 4.07 -17.50
N GLU A 43 2.22 5.23 -17.33
CA GLU A 43 1.55 6.53 -17.47
C GLU A 43 0.98 6.75 -18.88
N GLU A 44 1.70 6.33 -19.93
CA GLU A 44 1.22 6.44 -21.31
C GLU A 44 0.05 5.47 -21.59
N TYR A 45 0.12 4.25 -21.05
CA TYR A 45 -0.97 3.29 -21.11
C TYR A 45 -2.22 3.82 -20.39
N ALA A 46 -2.08 4.33 -19.16
CA ALA A 46 -3.17 4.88 -18.37
C ALA A 46 -3.86 6.05 -19.09
N ARG A 47 -3.07 6.96 -19.68
CA ARG A 47 -3.58 8.08 -20.49
C ARG A 47 -4.39 7.58 -21.70
N THR A 48 -3.91 6.56 -22.39
CA THR A 48 -4.61 5.99 -23.56
C THR A 48 -5.94 5.37 -23.16
N VAL A 49 -5.98 4.62 -22.06
CA VAL A 49 -7.20 4.03 -21.50
C VAL A 49 -8.19 5.13 -21.06
N GLU A 50 -7.70 6.18 -20.41
CA GLU A 50 -8.53 7.32 -20.00
C GLU A 50 -9.18 8.02 -21.20
N LEU A 51 -8.40 8.31 -22.25
CA LEU A 51 -8.92 8.92 -23.49
C LEU A 51 -9.98 8.02 -24.16
N ALA A 52 -9.73 6.71 -24.23
CA ALA A 52 -10.69 5.76 -24.77
C ALA A 52 -11.98 5.73 -23.94
N LEU A 53 -11.88 5.72 -22.62
CA LEU A 53 -13.03 5.81 -21.71
C LEU A 53 -13.82 7.11 -21.93
N GLN A 54 -13.14 8.25 -22.03
CA GLN A 54 -13.80 9.54 -22.32
C GLN A 54 -14.57 9.50 -23.65
N VAL A 55 -13.97 8.97 -24.72
CA VAL A 55 -14.66 8.85 -26.02
C VAL A 55 -15.89 7.96 -25.92
N VAL A 56 -15.78 6.81 -25.23
CA VAL A 56 -16.90 5.89 -25.02
C VAL A 56 -18.00 6.56 -24.20
N LEU A 57 -17.65 7.28 -23.13
CA LEU A 57 -18.60 7.98 -22.27
C LEU A 57 -19.30 9.12 -23.01
N CYS A 58 -18.58 9.90 -23.83
CA CYS A 58 -19.14 10.99 -24.63
C CYS A 58 -20.00 10.49 -25.81
N SER A 59 -19.67 9.34 -26.39
CA SER A 59 -20.39 8.76 -27.55
C SER A 59 -21.63 7.95 -27.16
N ARG A 60 -21.94 7.84 -25.85
CA ARG A 60 -23.08 7.05 -25.38
C ARG A 60 -24.41 7.74 -25.69
N PRO A 61 -25.41 7.00 -26.20
CA PRO A 61 -26.78 7.50 -26.24
C PRO A 61 -27.28 7.72 -24.80
N ARG A 62 -28.04 8.81 -24.59
CA ARG A 62 -28.64 9.17 -23.29
C ARG A 62 -29.40 7.95 -22.73
N GLY A 63 -28.90 7.31 -21.67
CA GLY A 63 -29.58 6.17 -21.03
C GLY A 63 -28.69 5.08 -20.43
N VAL A 64 -27.37 5.06 -20.68
CA VAL A 64 -26.48 4.16 -19.95
C VAL A 64 -26.31 4.69 -18.53
N ARG A 65 -26.94 4.02 -17.56
CA ARG A 65 -26.69 4.25 -16.13
C ARG A 65 -25.21 3.96 -15.85
N LEU A 66 -24.45 5.00 -15.54
CA LEU A 66 -23.26 4.84 -14.69
C LEU A 66 -23.75 4.22 -13.38
N ALA A 67 -22.94 3.33 -12.78
CA ALA A 67 -23.30 2.64 -11.53
C ALA A 67 -24.08 3.60 -10.62
N GLU A 68 -25.33 3.23 -10.31
CA GLU A 68 -26.16 4.06 -9.44
C GLU A 68 -25.37 4.24 -8.14
N GLU A 69 -25.27 5.47 -7.65
CA GLU A 69 -24.76 5.70 -6.30
C GLU A 69 -25.73 4.95 -5.37
N ASP A 70 -25.35 3.73 -4.98
CA ASP A 70 -26.03 3.02 -3.91
C ASP A 70 -25.79 3.86 -2.66
N ALA A 71 -26.76 4.72 -2.37
CA ALA A 71 -26.74 5.70 -1.28
C ALA A 71 -26.72 5.06 0.13
N GLY A 72 -26.34 3.78 0.24
CA GLY A 72 -26.26 2.99 1.46
C GLY A 72 -25.02 2.11 1.60
N SER A 73 -24.05 2.13 0.67
CA SER A 73 -22.80 1.38 0.86
C SER A 73 -21.89 2.14 1.83
N GLY A 74 -21.46 1.51 2.93
CA GLY A 74 -20.53 2.09 3.90
C GLY A 74 -19.18 2.49 3.28
N THR A 75 -18.37 3.25 4.02
CA THR A 75 -17.07 3.69 3.52
C THR A 75 -16.05 2.54 3.53
N GLY A 76 -15.60 2.14 2.33
CA GLY A 76 -14.48 1.21 2.16
C GLY A 76 -13.14 1.93 2.02
N ALA A 77 -12.06 1.34 2.56
CA ALA A 77 -10.69 1.85 2.41
C ALA A 77 -9.71 0.75 2.06
N VAL A 78 -8.91 0.99 1.01
CA VAL A 78 -7.74 0.17 0.67
C VAL A 78 -6.47 0.89 1.14
N VAL A 79 -5.73 0.27 2.05
CA VAL A 79 -4.55 0.88 2.68
C VAL A 79 -3.28 0.18 2.20
N PHE A 80 -2.40 0.93 1.54
CA PHE A 80 -1.14 0.42 1.01
C PHE A 80 0.03 0.71 1.95
N GLY A 81 0.78 -0.33 2.31
CA GLY A 81 1.95 -0.28 3.17
C GLY A 81 3.06 -1.21 2.69
N SER A 82 3.95 -1.61 3.61
CA SER A 82 5.04 -2.54 3.33
C SER A 82 4.87 -3.87 4.07
N ASP A 83 5.53 -4.92 3.58
CA ASP A 83 5.74 -6.16 4.35
C ASP A 83 7.02 -6.10 5.19
N LEU A 84 8.06 -5.50 4.62
CA LEU A 84 9.36 -5.40 5.27
C LEU A 84 9.38 -4.22 6.25
N GLY A 85 10.12 -4.41 7.35
CA GLY A 85 10.46 -3.34 8.29
C GLY A 85 11.55 -2.42 7.75
N LEU A 86 12.18 -1.64 8.64
CA LEU A 86 13.32 -0.77 8.34
C LEU A 86 13.04 0.39 7.35
N ALA A 87 11.76 0.67 7.05
CA ALA A 87 11.31 1.81 6.27
C ALA A 87 11.07 3.09 7.12
N GLY A 88 11.63 3.14 8.33
CA GLY A 88 11.43 4.25 9.28
C GLY A 88 9.95 4.42 9.66
N ARG A 89 9.44 5.66 9.58
CA ARG A 89 8.05 6.00 9.94
C ARG A 89 7.03 5.80 8.80
N PHE A 90 7.39 5.11 7.72
CA PHE A 90 6.53 4.95 6.54
C PHE A 90 5.14 4.39 6.90
N ASN A 91 5.06 3.18 7.46
CA ASN A 91 3.78 2.56 7.81
C ASN A 91 3.02 3.35 8.88
N ILE A 92 3.75 3.96 9.84
CA ILE A 92 3.14 4.80 10.87
C ILE A 92 2.39 5.97 10.24
N ARG A 93 3.03 6.69 9.31
CA ARG A 93 2.41 7.82 8.61
C ARG A 93 1.20 7.40 7.77
N ILE A 94 1.26 6.24 7.12
CA ILE A 94 0.13 5.71 6.36
C ILE A 94 -1.04 5.45 7.29
N VAL A 95 -0.82 4.75 8.40
CA VAL A 95 -1.88 4.41 9.35
C VAL A 95 -2.47 5.66 10.01
N ASP A 96 -1.63 6.60 10.46
CA ASP A 96 -2.08 7.87 11.03
C ASP A 96 -2.99 8.61 10.03
N HIS A 97 -2.56 8.73 8.77
CA HIS A 97 -3.33 9.36 7.71
C HIS A 97 -4.65 8.63 7.41
N THR A 98 -4.63 7.30 7.36
CA THR A 98 -5.82 6.48 7.16
C THR A 98 -6.83 6.71 8.28
N LEU A 99 -6.40 6.73 9.54
CA LEU A 99 -7.29 6.96 10.67
C LEU A 99 -7.92 8.36 10.64
N GLU A 100 -7.12 9.38 10.33
CA GLU A 100 -7.59 10.76 10.16
C GLU A 100 -8.66 10.83 9.05
N ARG A 101 -8.36 10.30 7.86
CA ARG A 101 -9.31 10.33 6.72
C ARG A 101 -10.56 9.53 6.96
N LEU A 102 -10.45 8.37 7.60
CA LEU A 102 -11.62 7.58 7.95
C LEU A 102 -12.49 8.30 8.99
N ALA A 103 -11.90 9.03 9.94
CA ALA A 103 -12.65 9.84 10.90
C ALA A 103 -13.39 11.01 10.22
N GLU A 104 -12.77 11.64 9.20
CA GLU A 104 -13.39 12.72 8.42
C GLU A 104 -14.54 12.24 7.53
N LEU A 105 -14.37 11.11 6.83
CA LEU A 105 -15.31 10.64 5.81
C LEU A 105 -16.57 10.01 6.40
N ASP A 106 -16.47 9.38 7.57
CA ASP A 106 -17.58 8.62 8.15
C ASP A 106 -17.54 8.61 9.69
N PRO A 107 -17.76 9.75 10.37
CA PRO A 107 -17.52 9.90 11.80
C PRO A 107 -18.33 8.94 12.69
N GLU A 108 -19.45 8.38 12.21
CA GLU A 108 -20.33 7.49 12.96
C GLU A 108 -20.12 5.99 12.65
N GLY A 109 -19.51 5.64 11.51
CA GLY A 109 -19.68 4.36 10.80
C GLY A 109 -19.27 3.05 11.51
N PRO A 110 -20.23 2.21 11.95
CA PRO A 110 -20.00 0.84 12.37
C PRO A 110 -19.85 -0.16 11.20
N GLY A 111 -19.74 0.31 9.95
CA GLY A 111 -19.72 -0.51 8.72
C GLY A 111 -18.52 -0.28 7.80
N ARG A 112 -17.36 0.13 8.34
CA ARG A 112 -16.17 0.41 7.53
C ARG A 112 -15.43 -0.87 7.17
N VAL A 113 -15.21 -1.08 5.88
CA VAL A 113 -14.42 -2.20 5.39
C VAL A 113 -13.03 -1.72 5.07
N ILE A 114 -12.03 -2.32 5.72
CA ILE A 114 -10.62 -2.01 5.50
C ILE A 114 -9.95 -3.20 4.84
N LEU A 115 -9.45 -2.98 3.62
CA LEU A 115 -8.55 -3.89 2.93
C LEU A 115 -7.14 -3.33 3.05
N THR A 116 -6.14 -4.18 3.27
CA THR A 116 -4.74 -3.74 3.37
C THR A 116 -3.86 -4.47 2.38
N VAL A 117 -2.92 -3.75 1.78
CA VAL A 117 -1.82 -4.29 1.01
C VAL A 117 -0.54 -4.04 1.81
N GLY A 118 0.08 -5.09 2.33
CA GLY A 118 1.25 -5.04 3.22
C GLY A 118 0.91 -5.39 4.67
N SER A 119 1.63 -6.35 5.22
CA SER A 119 1.44 -6.91 6.56
C SER A 119 1.74 -5.92 7.69
N ARG A 120 2.60 -4.90 7.47
CA ARG A 120 2.94 -3.92 8.53
C ARG A 120 1.79 -2.97 8.85
N VAL A 121 1.09 -2.49 7.82
CA VAL A 121 -0.07 -1.59 8.03
C VAL A 121 -1.25 -2.37 8.60
N SER A 122 -1.46 -3.61 8.17
CA SER A 122 -2.48 -4.49 8.76
C SER A 122 -2.26 -4.70 10.25
N ALA A 123 -1.06 -5.11 10.66
CA ALA A 123 -0.76 -5.34 12.07
C ALA A 123 -0.93 -4.07 12.91
N GLN A 124 -0.56 -2.91 12.36
CA GLN A 124 -0.64 -1.65 13.08
C GLN A 124 -2.08 -1.12 13.20
N LEU A 125 -2.91 -1.28 12.17
CA LEU A 125 -4.35 -0.95 12.21
C LEU A 125 -5.09 -1.82 13.24
N GLU A 126 -4.79 -3.12 13.24
CA GLU A 126 -5.39 -4.07 14.20
C GLU A 126 -4.99 -3.76 15.64
N ALA A 127 -3.72 -3.41 15.87
CA ALA A 127 -3.26 -2.98 17.20
C ALA A 127 -3.97 -1.71 17.70
N GLN A 128 -4.51 -0.90 16.80
CA GLN A 128 -5.31 0.30 17.10
C GLN A 128 -6.81 0.03 17.12
N GLY A 129 -7.24 -1.24 17.10
CA GLY A 129 -8.65 -1.63 17.19
C GLY A 129 -9.45 -1.37 15.90
N ARG A 130 -8.77 -1.28 14.76
CA ARG A 130 -9.41 -1.25 13.43
C ARG A 130 -9.29 -2.62 12.79
N PRO A 131 -10.38 -3.42 12.73
CA PRO A 131 -10.33 -4.72 12.09
C PRO A 131 -10.07 -4.57 10.59
N VAL A 132 -9.20 -5.42 10.07
CA VAL A 132 -8.89 -5.51 8.65
C VAL A 132 -9.65 -6.72 8.08
N GLU A 133 -10.50 -6.47 7.09
CA GLU A 133 -11.35 -7.46 6.42
C GLU A 133 -10.49 -8.47 5.65
N ARG A 134 -9.57 -7.97 4.81
CA ARG A 134 -8.62 -8.79 4.06
C ARG A 134 -7.26 -8.13 3.94
N ARG A 135 -6.26 -9.00 3.87
CA ARG A 135 -4.85 -8.63 3.79
C ARG A 135 -4.24 -9.23 2.53
N PHE A 136 -3.53 -8.40 1.78
CA PHE A 136 -2.78 -8.79 0.59
C PHE A 136 -1.30 -8.50 0.84
N PRO A 137 -0.38 -9.33 0.34
CA PRO A 137 1.04 -9.01 0.37
C PRO A 137 1.33 -7.79 -0.51
N ALA A 138 2.34 -7.00 -0.13
CA ALA A 138 2.85 -5.95 -1.00
C ALA A 138 3.65 -6.59 -2.14
N PRO A 139 3.40 -6.21 -3.41
CA PRO A 139 4.11 -6.79 -4.54
C PRO A 139 5.60 -6.49 -4.44
N ASP A 140 6.43 -7.53 -4.42
CA ASP A 140 7.88 -7.42 -4.30
C ASP A 140 8.60 -7.34 -5.65
N THR A 141 7.89 -7.62 -6.75
CA THR A 141 8.31 -7.42 -8.14
C THR A 141 7.21 -6.73 -8.97
N ILE A 142 7.56 -6.26 -10.16
CA ILE A 142 6.62 -5.59 -11.08
C ILE A 142 5.59 -6.59 -11.61
N GLU A 143 6.00 -7.84 -11.87
CA GLU A 143 5.13 -8.90 -12.38
C GLU A 143 4.07 -9.32 -11.35
N ALA A 144 4.35 -9.13 -10.05
CA ALA A 144 3.40 -9.41 -8.97
C ALA A 144 2.30 -8.34 -8.83
N VAL A 145 2.46 -7.16 -9.45
CA VAL A 145 1.49 -6.05 -9.34
C VAL A 145 0.13 -6.45 -9.93
N THR A 146 0.09 -6.91 -11.18
CA THR A 146 -1.18 -7.25 -11.86
C THR A 146 -1.97 -8.35 -11.14
N PRO A 147 -1.37 -9.49 -10.73
CA PRO A 147 -2.07 -10.49 -9.93
C PRO A 147 -2.61 -9.93 -8.60
N THR A 148 -1.84 -9.07 -7.93
CA THR A 148 -2.25 -8.46 -6.64
C THR A 148 -3.44 -7.52 -6.83
N VAL A 149 -3.42 -6.70 -7.88
CA VAL A 149 -4.54 -5.81 -8.21
C VAL A 149 -5.78 -6.61 -8.58
N ASN A 150 -5.67 -7.66 -9.37
CA ASN A 150 -6.81 -8.51 -9.72
C ASN A 150 -7.42 -9.17 -8.47
N ALA A 151 -6.59 -9.72 -7.58
CA ALA A 151 -7.06 -10.29 -6.32
C ALA A 151 -7.75 -9.24 -5.41
N LEU A 152 -7.22 -8.01 -5.41
CA LEU A 152 -7.83 -6.89 -4.70
C LEU A 152 -9.19 -6.50 -5.30
N LEU A 153 -9.32 -6.40 -6.62
CA LEU A 153 -10.57 -6.06 -7.30
C LEU A 153 -11.67 -7.09 -7.01
N VAL A 154 -11.36 -8.39 -7.10
CA VAL A 154 -12.29 -9.46 -6.72
C VAL A 154 -12.74 -9.32 -5.27
N ALA A 155 -11.83 -8.96 -4.37
CA ALA A 155 -12.18 -8.75 -2.98
C ALA A 155 -13.04 -7.51 -2.73
N ILE A 156 -12.91 -6.46 -3.55
CA ILE A 156 -13.78 -5.28 -3.46
C ILE A 156 -15.20 -5.63 -3.91
N GLU A 157 -15.37 -6.52 -4.90
CA GLU A 157 -16.70 -6.95 -5.36
C GLU A 157 -17.43 -7.88 -4.39
N GLU A 158 -16.70 -8.59 -3.54
CA GLU A 158 -17.26 -9.54 -2.57
C GLU A 158 -17.66 -8.91 -1.22
N VAL A 159 -17.35 -7.63 -1.02
CA VAL A 159 -17.58 -6.85 0.20
C VAL A 159 -18.76 -5.91 -0.01
#